data_AF-A0A1H8QHB3-F1
#
_entry.id   AF-A0A1H8QHB3-F1
#
_cell.length_a   1.000
_cell.length_b   1.000
_cell.length_c   1.000
_cell.angle_alpha   90.00
_cell.angle_beta   90.00
_cell.angle_gamma   90.00
#
_symmetry.space_group_name_H-M   'P 1'
#
loop_
_entity.id
_entity.type
_entity.pdbx_description
1 polymer ?
#
loop_
_entity_poly.entity_id
_entity_poly.type
_entity_poly.pdbx_seq_one_letter_code
_entity_poly.pdbx_strand_id
1 'polypeptide(L)'
;MNTETHTTALPEDVAAALASHDQAKAAYLAQRETLIALGKRLEKHRAAASAARHESETAGSEWRAAFRAADGDPRPEILKVKRAELDKRELAESYEELASELEPSYQLAQLDAVEARKRYAYTRDQAAALYGDHRFAAASAAMFATDEGRAWLQLARRQQARHLRAVLGEGMIASSDCEQAARGRFERSLATLVDAAGTGLEPADADPHEQALQVLPAVAYELTGQEASSPTMLARKRANLLALLEEKGVQHSA
;
A
#
# COMPACT_ATOMS: atom_id res chain seq x y z
N MET A 1 39.38 29.96 17.26
CA MET A 1 37.96 30.21 17.57
C MET A 1 37.28 30.53 16.25
N ASN A 2 36.26 29.85 15.73
CA ASN A 2 35.62 28.57 16.01
C ASN A 2 35.32 28.00 14.62
N THR A 3 35.70 26.76 14.36
CA THR A 3 35.26 26.01 13.18
C THR A 3 33.87 25.49 13.47
N GLU A 4 32.84 26.21 13.04
CA GLU A 4 31.48 25.69 13.00
C GLU A 4 31.39 24.68 11.84
N THR A 5 31.69 23.43 12.14
CA THR A 5 31.17 22.29 11.39
C THR A 5 29.65 22.31 11.52
N HIS A 6 28.97 23.01 10.61
CA HIS A 6 27.55 22.79 10.35
C HIS A 6 27.42 21.40 9.74
N THR A 7 27.20 20.40 10.59
CA THR A 7 26.84 19.08 10.14
C THR A 7 25.54 19.21 9.34
N THR A 8 25.63 18.94 8.05
CA THR A 8 24.52 18.69 7.10
C THR A 8 23.73 17.43 7.49
N ALA A 9 23.40 17.29 8.77
CA ALA A 9 22.60 16.19 9.29
C ALA A 9 21.15 16.67 9.40
N LEU A 10 20.24 15.79 8.99
CA LEU A 10 18.82 16.02 9.15
C LEU A 10 18.49 16.22 10.64
N PRO A 11 17.46 17.04 10.96
CA PRO A 11 16.89 17.08 12.30
C PRO A 11 16.54 15.67 12.80
N GLU A 12 16.72 15.45 14.10
CA GLU A 12 16.58 14.11 14.71
C GLU A 12 15.19 13.50 14.47
N ASP A 13 14.15 14.32 14.57
CA ASP A 13 12.75 13.94 14.32
C ASP A 13 12.51 13.54 12.85
N VAL A 14 13.08 14.29 11.91
CA VAL A 14 13.02 13.99 10.46
C VAL A 14 13.77 12.69 10.15
N ALA A 15 14.98 12.54 10.69
CA ALA A 15 15.79 11.33 10.51
C ALA A 15 15.08 10.09 11.10
N ALA A 16 14.50 10.21 12.29
CA ALA A 16 13.74 9.14 12.93
C ALA A 16 12.48 8.75 12.13
N ALA A 17 11.76 9.74 11.56
CA ALA A 17 10.59 9.47 10.73
C ALA A 17 10.95 8.73 9.43
N LEU A 18 12.03 9.13 8.76
CA LEU A 18 12.54 8.44 7.56
C LEU A 18 12.97 7.00 7.88
N ALA A 19 13.67 6.79 8.99
CA ALA A 19 14.06 5.44 9.43
C ALA A 19 12.83 4.56 9.76
N SER A 20 11.80 5.13 10.40
CA SER A 20 10.54 4.44 10.68
C SER A 20 9.80 4.04 9.41
N HIS A 21 9.76 4.94 8.41
CA HIS A 21 9.24 4.66 7.08
C HIS A 21 10.00 3.49 6.43
N ASP A 22 11.34 3.51 6.42
CA ASP A 22 12.13 2.48 5.77
C ASP A 22 11.94 1.11 6.42
N GLN A 23 11.86 1.06 7.76
CA GLN A 23 11.54 -0.16 8.49
C GLN A 23 10.14 -0.69 8.14
N ALA A 24 9.13 0.18 8.11
CA ALA A 24 7.77 -0.21 7.78
C ALA A 24 7.64 -0.65 6.31
N LYS A 25 8.35 0.00 5.40
CA LYS A 25 8.45 -0.37 3.98
C LYS A 25 9.07 -1.74 3.80
N ALA A 26 10.18 -2.02 4.48
CA ALA A 26 10.83 -3.33 4.45
C ALA A 26 9.91 -4.45 4.99
N ALA A 27 9.24 -4.20 6.11
CA ALA A 27 8.27 -5.15 6.68
C ALA A 27 7.10 -5.41 5.73
N TYR A 28 6.55 -4.37 5.11
CA TYR A 28 5.48 -4.50 4.12
C TYR A 28 5.93 -5.30 2.89
N LEU A 29 7.13 -5.02 2.36
CA LEU A 29 7.67 -5.76 1.21
C LEU A 29 7.86 -7.26 1.51
N ALA A 30 8.32 -7.62 2.71
CA ALA A 30 8.45 -9.01 3.13
C ALA A 30 7.09 -9.74 3.20
N GLN A 31 6.06 -9.08 3.73
CA GLN A 31 4.70 -9.63 3.77
C GLN A 31 4.12 -9.77 2.35
N ARG A 32 4.34 -8.78 1.50
CA ARG A 32 3.92 -8.81 0.09
C ARG A 32 4.58 -9.94 -0.68
N GLU A 33 5.87 -10.19 -0.49
CA GLU A 33 6.57 -11.31 -1.14
C GLU A 33 5.99 -12.66 -0.71
N THR A 34 5.77 -12.84 0.60
CA THR A 34 5.13 -14.04 1.16
C THR A 34 3.75 -14.27 0.57
N LEU A 35 2.92 -13.22 0.50
CA LEU A 35 1.59 -13.27 -0.09
C LEU A 35 1.63 -13.68 -1.57
N ILE A 36 2.51 -13.07 -2.37
CA ILE A 36 2.66 -13.41 -3.79
C ILE A 36 3.06 -14.88 -3.96
N ALA A 37 3.99 -15.37 -3.13
CA ALA A 37 4.44 -16.76 -3.19
C ALA A 37 3.30 -17.74 -2.88
N LEU A 38 2.52 -17.47 -1.84
CA LEU A 38 1.35 -18.28 -1.48
C LEU A 38 0.25 -18.22 -2.54
N GLY A 39 -0.06 -17.03 -3.07
CA GLY A 39 -1.06 -16.83 -4.12
C GLY A 39 -0.74 -17.63 -5.39
N LYS A 40 0.51 -17.55 -5.87
CA LYS A 40 0.97 -18.34 -7.04
C LYS A 40 0.87 -19.84 -6.81
N ARG A 41 1.22 -20.32 -5.61
CA ARG A 41 1.11 -21.75 -5.26
C ARG A 41 -0.34 -22.20 -5.24
N LEU A 42 -1.23 -21.41 -4.65
CA LEU A 42 -2.65 -21.70 -4.59
C LEU A 42 -3.28 -21.76 -5.98
N GLU A 43 -3.00 -20.77 -6.84
CA GLU A 43 -3.44 -20.76 -8.23
C GLU A 43 -2.92 -21.97 -9.01
N LYS A 44 -1.65 -22.35 -8.80
CA LYS A 44 -1.08 -23.56 -9.40
C LYS A 44 -1.86 -24.82 -9.00
N HIS A 45 -2.16 -25.01 -7.71
CA HIS A 45 -2.91 -26.18 -7.24
C HIS A 45 -4.34 -26.21 -7.81
N ARG A 46 -5.04 -25.06 -7.81
CA ARG A 46 -6.38 -24.95 -8.40
C ARG A 46 -6.38 -25.23 -9.91
N ALA A 47 -5.40 -24.71 -10.65
CA ALA A 47 -5.26 -24.97 -12.08
C ALA A 47 -4.98 -26.45 -12.37
N ALA A 48 -4.11 -27.09 -11.58
CA ALA A 48 -3.81 -28.51 -11.70
C ALA A 48 -5.02 -29.40 -11.38
N ALA A 49 -5.77 -29.06 -10.32
CA ALA A 49 -7.05 -29.71 -9.98
C ALA A 49 -8.05 -29.61 -11.14
N SER A 50 -8.25 -28.40 -11.69
CA SER A 50 -9.16 -28.18 -12.81
C SER A 50 -8.75 -28.97 -14.06
N ALA A 51 -7.46 -29.03 -14.35
CA ALA A 51 -6.94 -29.79 -15.48
C ALA A 51 -7.17 -31.30 -15.30
N ALA A 52 -6.79 -31.85 -14.14
CA ALA A 52 -6.99 -33.26 -13.82
C ALA A 52 -8.47 -33.66 -13.81
N ARG A 53 -9.36 -32.80 -13.30
CA ARG A 53 -10.81 -33.02 -13.34
C ARG A 53 -11.33 -33.06 -14.78
N HIS A 54 -10.93 -32.10 -15.62
CA HIS A 54 -11.33 -32.08 -17.03
C HIS A 54 -10.86 -33.34 -17.78
N GLU A 55 -9.64 -33.80 -17.51
CA GLU A 55 -9.13 -35.02 -18.11
C GLU A 55 -9.86 -36.28 -17.60
N SER A 56 -10.22 -36.32 -16.32
CA SER A 56 -11.03 -37.40 -15.74
C SER A 56 -12.43 -37.45 -16.36
N GLU A 57 -13.09 -36.30 -16.51
CA GLU A 57 -14.41 -36.20 -17.15
C GLU A 57 -14.41 -36.67 -18.61
N THR A 58 -13.36 -36.30 -19.35
CA THR A 58 -13.13 -36.78 -20.72
C THR A 58 -12.98 -38.29 -20.75
N ALA A 59 -12.06 -38.84 -19.94
CA ALA A 59 -11.81 -40.28 -19.85
C ALA A 59 -13.06 -41.06 -19.40
N GLY A 60 -13.85 -40.50 -18.48
CA GLY A 60 -15.10 -41.10 -18.01
C GLY A 60 -16.20 -41.09 -19.06
N SER A 61 -16.22 -40.10 -19.94
CA SER A 61 -17.13 -40.06 -21.09
C SER A 61 -16.74 -41.10 -22.14
N GLU A 62 -15.45 -41.23 -22.44
CA GLU A 62 -14.90 -42.26 -23.33
C GLU A 62 -15.15 -43.68 -22.81
N TRP A 63 -14.86 -43.92 -21.52
CA TRP A 63 -15.12 -45.21 -20.87
C TRP A 63 -16.60 -45.58 -20.97
N ARG A 64 -17.52 -44.67 -20.61
CA ARG A 64 -18.96 -44.93 -20.68
C ARG A 64 -19.44 -45.17 -22.12
N ALA A 65 -18.83 -44.52 -23.11
CA ALA A 65 -19.14 -44.75 -24.51
C ALA A 65 -18.68 -46.15 -24.95
N ALA A 66 -17.44 -46.52 -24.64
CA ALA A 66 -16.87 -47.83 -24.98
C ALA A 66 -17.58 -48.98 -24.27
N PHE A 67 -17.91 -48.82 -22.99
CA PHE A 67 -18.66 -49.81 -22.21
C PHE A 67 -20.07 -50.04 -22.77
N ARG A 68 -20.77 -48.98 -23.19
CA ARG A 68 -22.07 -49.10 -23.86
C ARG A 68 -21.97 -49.73 -25.25
N ALA A 69 -20.93 -49.38 -26.03
CA ALA A 69 -20.71 -49.97 -27.35
C ALA A 69 -20.38 -51.47 -27.28
N ALA A 70 -19.79 -51.92 -26.17
CA ALA A 70 -19.53 -53.33 -25.89
C ALA A 70 -20.69 -54.04 -25.18
N ASP A 71 -21.88 -53.43 -25.11
CA ASP A 71 -23.06 -53.98 -24.43
C ASP A 71 -22.79 -54.40 -22.97
N GLY A 72 -21.94 -53.64 -22.29
CA GLY A 72 -21.56 -53.91 -20.90
C GLY A 72 -20.47 -54.96 -20.70
N ASP A 73 -19.86 -55.49 -21.77
CA ASP A 73 -18.73 -56.43 -21.69
C ASP A 73 -17.44 -55.70 -21.27
N PRO A 74 -16.87 -55.96 -20.07
CA PRO A 74 -15.75 -55.22 -19.50
C PRO A 74 -14.40 -55.70 -20.05
N ARG A 75 -14.16 -55.44 -21.34
CA ARG A 75 -12.91 -55.80 -22.01
C ARG A 75 -11.69 -55.10 -21.38
N PRO A 76 -10.48 -55.70 -21.44
CA PRO A 76 -9.27 -55.13 -20.84
C PRO A 76 -9.00 -53.68 -21.25
N GLU A 77 -9.27 -53.32 -22.50
CA GLU A 77 -9.09 -51.97 -23.03
C GLU A 77 -10.06 -50.97 -22.39
N ILE A 78 -11.31 -51.38 -22.15
CA ILE A 78 -12.35 -50.56 -21.50
C ILE A 78 -12.01 -50.36 -20.01
N LEU A 79 -11.54 -51.41 -19.34
CA LEU A 79 -11.09 -51.34 -17.95
C LEU A 79 -9.86 -50.44 -17.79
N LYS A 80 -8.96 -50.42 -18.78
CA LYS A 80 -7.81 -49.51 -18.79
C LYS A 80 -8.24 -48.04 -18.84
N VAL A 81 -9.22 -47.69 -19.68
CA VAL A 81 -9.77 -46.32 -19.74
C VAL A 81 -10.48 -45.96 -18.44
N LYS A 82 -11.24 -46.89 -17.85
CA LYS A 82 -11.85 -46.70 -16.52
C LYS A 82 -10.80 -46.43 -15.44
N ARG A 83 -9.71 -47.19 -15.44
CA ARG A 83 -8.62 -47.00 -14.47
C ARG A 83 -7.99 -45.61 -14.63
N ALA A 84 -7.73 -45.19 -15.86
CA ALA A 84 -7.19 -43.86 -16.14
C ALA A 84 -8.14 -42.73 -15.70
N GLU A 85 -9.46 -42.88 -15.84
CA GLU A 85 -10.44 -41.94 -15.30
C GLU A 85 -10.33 -41.81 -13.79
N LEU A 86 -10.30 -42.94 -13.07
CA LEU A 86 -10.20 -42.97 -11.61
C LEU A 86 -8.90 -42.35 -11.11
N ASP A 87 -7.75 -42.73 -11.70
CA ASP A 87 -6.44 -42.21 -11.31
C ASP A 87 -6.39 -40.67 -11.49
N LYS A 88 -6.99 -40.14 -12.56
CA LYS A 88 -7.09 -38.69 -12.80
C LYS A 88 -8.05 -37.99 -11.85
N ARG A 89 -9.13 -38.67 -11.45
CA ARG A 89 -10.09 -38.14 -10.47
C ARG A 89 -9.44 -37.98 -9.10
N GLU A 90 -8.76 -39.03 -8.65
CA GLU A 90 -8.01 -39.03 -7.39
C GLU A 90 -6.90 -37.96 -7.40
N LEU A 91 -6.21 -37.78 -8.54
CA LEU A 91 -5.24 -36.71 -8.70
C LEU A 91 -5.88 -35.31 -8.61
N ALA A 92 -7.07 -35.12 -9.17
CA ALA A 92 -7.80 -33.86 -9.05
C ALA A 92 -8.18 -33.57 -7.60
N GLU A 93 -8.76 -34.56 -6.90
CA GLU A 93 -9.11 -34.49 -5.48
C GLU A 93 -7.89 -34.14 -4.61
N SER A 94 -6.74 -34.78 -4.87
CA SER A 94 -5.48 -34.48 -4.17
C SER A 94 -5.02 -33.02 -4.35
N TYR A 95 -5.15 -32.46 -5.55
CA TYR A 95 -4.81 -31.04 -5.78
C TYR A 95 -5.81 -30.08 -5.13
N GLU A 96 -7.08 -30.45 -5.04
CA GLU A 96 -8.10 -29.67 -4.34
C GLU A 96 -7.86 -29.65 -2.83
N GLU A 97 -7.43 -30.78 -2.26
CA GLU A 97 -7.02 -30.88 -0.87
C GLU A 97 -5.80 -29.99 -0.58
N LEU A 98 -4.75 -30.08 -1.41
CA LEU A 98 -3.59 -29.18 -1.31
C LEU A 98 -3.96 -27.69 -1.40
N ALA A 99 -4.90 -27.34 -2.27
CA ALA A 99 -5.40 -25.96 -2.35
C ALA A 99 -6.17 -25.57 -1.08
N SER A 100 -6.99 -26.47 -0.54
CA SER A 100 -7.81 -26.25 0.66
C SER A 100 -7.00 -26.19 1.95
N GLU A 101 -5.86 -26.88 2.02
CA GLU A 101 -4.87 -26.78 3.09
C GLU A 101 -4.10 -25.47 3.05
N LEU A 102 -3.77 -24.98 1.84
CA LEU A 102 -3.01 -23.75 1.66
C LEU A 102 -3.86 -22.48 1.84
N GLU A 103 -5.15 -22.55 1.51
CA GLU A 103 -6.09 -21.42 1.54
C GLU A 103 -6.04 -20.59 2.84
N PRO A 104 -6.06 -21.19 4.04
CA PRO A 104 -6.11 -20.40 5.27
C PRO A 104 -4.82 -19.63 5.51
N SER A 105 -3.68 -20.23 5.18
CA SER A 105 -2.36 -19.58 5.27
C SER A 105 -2.25 -18.42 4.27
N TYR A 106 -2.76 -18.61 3.05
CA TYR A 106 -2.86 -17.54 2.05
C TYR A 106 -3.72 -16.38 2.54
N GLN A 107 -4.90 -16.68 3.11
CA GLN A 107 -5.80 -15.65 3.63
C GLN A 107 -5.23 -14.93 4.85
N LEU A 108 -4.46 -15.60 5.72
CA LEU A 108 -3.73 -14.93 6.80
C LEU A 108 -2.66 -13.98 6.27
N ALA A 109 -1.88 -14.42 5.27
CA ALA A 109 -0.90 -13.55 4.62
C ALA A 109 -1.53 -12.31 3.95
N GLN A 110 -2.77 -12.44 3.44
CA GLN A 110 -3.53 -11.27 2.97
C GLN A 110 -3.81 -10.26 4.09
N LEU A 111 -4.16 -10.74 5.29
CA LEU A 111 -4.42 -9.89 6.46
C LEU A 111 -3.13 -9.23 6.97
N ASP A 112 -2.03 -9.99 7.04
CA ASP A 112 -0.71 -9.47 7.43
C ASP A 112 -0.22 -8.39 6.47
N ALA A 113 -0.40 -8.60 5.16
CA ALA A 113 -0.08 -7.60 4.15
C ALA A 113 -0.91 -6.32 4.29
N VAL A 114 -2.21 -6.42 4.58
CA VAL A 114 -3.08 -5.25 4.83
C VAL A 114 -2.60 -4.46 6.04
N GLU A 115 -2.29 -5.14 7.15
CA GLU A 115 -1.81 -4.51 8.38
C GLU A 115 -0.47 -3.80 8.16
N ALA A 116 0.48 -4.49 7.52
CA ALA A 116 1.77 -3.92 7.17
C ALA A 116 1.64 -2.73 6.21
N ARG A 117 0.73 -2.80 5.23
CA ARG A 117 0.44 -1.70 4.29
C ARG A 117 -0.10 -0.47 4.99
N LYS A 118 -1.01 -0.63 5.96
CA LYS A 118 -1.54 0.49 6.76
C LYS A 118 -0.43 1.17 7.57
N ARG A 119 0.43 0.39 8.21
CA ARG A 119 1.58 0.92 8.97
C ARG A 119 2.59 1.63 8.06
N TYR A 120 2.89 1.05 6.90
CA TYR A 120 3.71 1.68 5.87
C TYR A 120 3.12 3.02 5.41
N ALA A 121 1.83 3.07 5.08
CA ALA A 121 1.17 4.30 4.65
C ALA A 121 1.23 5.40 5.73
N TYR A 122 0.94 5.03 6.99
CA TYR A 122 1.01 5.95 8.11
C TYR A 122 2.41 6.55 8.31
N THR A 123 3.44 5.70 8.36
CA THR A 123 4.83 6.14 8.56
C THR A 123 5.37 6.95 7.38
N ARG A 124 4.97 6.60 6.15
CA ARG A 124 5.25 7.40 4.95
C ARG A 124 4.66 8.81 5.06
N ASP A 125 3.37 8.93 5.41
CA ASP A 125 2.70 10.23 5.47
C ASP A 125 3.32 11.14 6.53
N GLN A 126 3.68 10.55 7.68
CA GLN A 126 4.42 11.26 8.72
C GLN A 126 5.80 11.72 8.23
N ALA A 127 6.57 10.83 7.60
CA ALA A 127 7.90 11.15 7.09
C ALA A 127 7.85 12.20 5.97
N ALA A 128 6.87 12.10 5.06
CA ALA A 128 6.68 13.05 3.96
C ALA A 128 6.30 14.44 4.47
N ALA A 129 5.43 14.53 5.48
CA ALA A 129 5.09 15.80 6.11
C ALA A 129 6.31 16.45 6.77
N LEU A 130 7.01 15.73 7.65
CA LEU A 130 8.16 16.27 8.38
C LEU A 130 9.32 16.63 7.46
N TYR A 131 9.62 15.78 6.48
CA TYR A 131 10.69 16.03 5.52
C TYR A 131 10.34 17.21 4.60
N GLY A 132 9.10 17.28 4.11
CA GLY A 132 8.62 18.40 3.29
C GLY A 132 8.68 19.73 4.04
N ASP A 133 8.20 19.77 5.28
CA ASP A 133 8.26 20.96 6.14
C ASP A 133 9.71 21.39 6.40
N HIS A 134 10.60 20.44 6.68
CA HIS A 134 12.02 20.71 6.86
C HIS A 134 12.67 21.30 5.60
N ARG A 135 12.43 20.70 4.43
CA ARG A 135 12.97 21.20 3.15
C ARG A 135 12.44 22.59 2.84
N PHE A 136 11.15 22.81 3.03
CA PHE A 136 10.54 24.13 2.81
C PHE A 136 11.13 25.19 3.73
N ALA A 137 11.30 24.87 5.02
CA ALA A 137 11.91 25.78 5.99
C ALA A 137 13.38 26.08 5.65
N ALA A 138 14.16 25.06 5.29
CA ALA A 138 15.56 25.22 4.90
C ALA A 138 15.71 26.07 3.62
N ALA A 139 14.91 25.78 2.59
CA ALA A 139 14.90 26.56 1.34
C ALA A 139 14.47 28.01 1.58
N SER A 140 13.44 28.22 2.40
CA SER A 140 12.98 29.55 2.79
C SER A 140 14.07 30.33 3.55
N ALA A 141 14.74 29.68 4.52
CA ALA A 141 15.83 30.30 5.27
C ALA A 141 16.99 30.68 4.37
N ALA A 142 17.38 29.80 3.43
CA ALA A 142 18.42 30.07 2.45
C ALA A 142 18.04 31.24 1.52
N MET A 143 16.80 31.27 1.02
CA MET A 143 16.29 32.38 0.21
C MET A 143 16.32 33.70 0.98
N PHE A 144 15.85 33.72 2.23
CA PHE A 144 15.82 34.93 3.06
C PHE A 144 17.19 35.37 3.59
N ALA A 145 18.22 34.53 3.46
CA ALA A 145 19.61 34.90 3.72
C ALA A 145 20.25 35.70 2.58
N THR A 146 19.61 35.77 1.40
CA THR A 146 20.04 36.63 0.28
C THR A 146 19.63 38.09 0.49
N ASP A 147 20.28 39.02 -0.23
CA ASP A 147 19.90 40.44 -0.16
C ASP A 147 18.51 40.68 -0.74
N GLU A 148 18.19 40.04 -1.86
CA GLU A 148 16.88 40.07 -2.50
C GLU A 148 15.79 39.50 -1.57
N GLY A 149 16.06 38.38 -0.91
CA GLY A 149 15.15 37.76 0.05
C GLY A 149 14.91 38.64 1.27
N ARG A 150 15.94 39.29 1.82
CA ARG A 150 15.79 40.28 2.90
C ARG A 150 14.97 41.49 2.47
N ALA A 151 15.24 42.02 1.27
CA ALA A 151 14.47 43.15 0.72
C ALA A 151 12.99 42.77 0.53
N TRP A 152 12.72 41.56 0.02
CA TRP A 152 11.37 41.04 -0.12
C TRP A 152 10.64 40.93 1.23
N LEU A 153 11.29 40.39 2.27
CA LEU A 153 10.70 40.30 3.62
C LEU A 153 10.33 41.67 4.18
N GLN A 154 11.17 42.68 3.96
CA GLN A 154 10.87 44.05 4.40
C GLN A 154 9.66 44.62 3.67
N LEU A 155 9.53 44.39 2.35
CA LEU A 155 8.38 44.82 1.56
C LEU A 155 7.11 44.08 1.97
N ALA A 156 7.18 42.77 2.20
CA ALA A 156 6.07 41.96 2.69
C ALA A 156 5.53 42.47 4.03
N ARG A 157 6.41 42.80 4.99
CA ARG A 157 6.02 43.42 6.27
C ARG A 157 5.32 44.77 6.09
N ARG A 158 5.82 45.62 5.18
CA ARG A 158 5.16 46.91 4.86
C ARG A 158 3.78 46.69 4.24
N GLN A 159 3.64 45.69 3.37
CA GLN A 159 2.38 45.33 2.73
C GLN A 159 1.35 44.83 3.76
N GLN A 160 1.76 43.97 4.68
CA GLN A 160 0.90 43.51 5.78
C GLN A 160 0.39 44.67 6.64
N ALA A 161 1.27 45.59 7.03
CA ALA A 161 0.90 46.79 7.78
C ALA A 161 -0.08 47.69 7.00
N ARG A 162 0.06 47.77 5.68
CA ARG A 162 -0.87 48.51 4.80
C ARG A 162 -2.27 47.89 4.81
N HIS A 163 -2.37 46.56 4.73
CA HIS A 163 -3.67 45.87 4.81
C HIS A 163 -4.34 46.07 6.18
N LEU A 164 -3.58 46.02 7.27
CA LEU A 164 -4.10 46.28 8.61
C LEU A 164 -4.67 47.71 8.72
N ARG A 165 -3.92 48.72 8.26
CA ARG A 165 -4.39 50.12 8.24
C ARG A 165 -5.65 50.30 7.39
N ALA A 166 -5.73 49.62 6.24
CA ALA A 166 -6.90 49.69 5.38
C ALA A 166 -8.15 49.14 6.08
N VAL A 167 -8.05 47.97 6.72
CA VAL A 167 -9.18 47.35 7.44
C VAL A 167 -9.61 48.19 8.66
N LEU A 168 -8.66 48.76 9.40
CA LEU A 168 -8.97 49.68 10.51
C LEU A 168 -9.69 50.95 10.03
N GLY A 169 -9.33 51.46 8.84
CA GLY A 169 -9.99 52.59 8.20
C GLY A 169 -11.42 52.31 7.71
N GLU A 170 -11.82 51.04 7.61
CA GLU A 170 -13.15 50.61 7.17
C GLU A 170 -14.17 50.53 8.33
N GLY A 171 -13.80 50.91 9.56
CA GLY A 171 -14.73 51.05 10.69
C GLY A 171 -15.13 49.74 11.38
N MET A 172 -14.35 48.67 11.21
CA MET A 172 -14.51 47.40 11.93
C MET A 172 -14.24 47.59 13.44
N ILE A 173 -15.15 47.10 14.30
CA ILE A 173 -15.25 47.53 15.72
C ILE A 173 -14.47 46.61 16.68
N ALA A 174 -14.15 45.37 16.29
CA ALA A 174 -13.38 44.43 17.11
C ALA A 174 -11.93 44.26 16.59
N SER A 175 -10.94 44.42 17.49
CA SER A 175 -9.50 44.36 17.15
C SER A 175 -9.09 43.01 16.54
N SER A 176 -9.64 41.90 17.05
CA SER A 176 -9.36 40.55 16.55
C SER A 176 -9.86 40.34 15.12
N ASP A 177 -11.06 40.85 14.81
CA ASP A 177 -11.70 40.66 13.52
C ASP A 177 -11.01 41.50 12.44
N CYS A 178 -10.51 42.68 12.83
CA CYS A 178 -9.68 43.52 11.99
C CYS A 178 -8.37 42.84 11.59
N GLU A 179 -7.67 42.24 12.56
CA GLU A 179 -6.41 41.54 12.32
C GLU A 179 -6.61 40.31 11.44
N GLN A 180 -7.67 39.53 11.67
CA GLN A 180 -7.98 38.34 10.87
C GLN A 180 -8.36 38.72 9.44
N ALA A 181 -9.17 39.77 9.24
CA ALA A 181 -9.52 40.25 7.90
C ALA A 181 -8.30 40.82 7.15
N ALA A 182 -7.42 41.55 7.84
CA ALA A 182 -6.18 42.08 7.26
C ALA A 182 -5.22 40.94 6.87
N ARG A 183 -5.08 39.93 7.73
CA ARG A 183 -4.29 38.72 7.47
C ARG A 183 -4.82 37.98 6.25
N GLY A 184 -6.13 37.74 6.15
CA GLY A 184 -6.73 37.08 4.99
C GLY A 184 -6.60 37.87 3.67
N ARG A 185 -6.50 39.20 3.71
CA ARG A 185 -6.17 40.02 2.51
C ARG A 185 -4.70 39.86 2.11
N PHE A 186 -3.80 39.88 3.08
CA PHE A 186 -2.38 39.69 2.84
C PHE A 186 -2.06 38.28 2.31
N GLU A 187 -2.63 37.24 2.92
CA GLU A 187 -2.46 35.84 2.49
C GLU A 187 -2.92 35.62 1.04
N ARG A 188 -4.08 36.17 0.66
CA ARG A 188 -4.54 36.11 -0.75
C ARG A 188 -3.60 36.83 -1.70
N SER A 189 -3.13 38.02 -1.33
CA SER A 189 -2.16 38.77 -2.15
C SER A 189 -0.85 38.02 -2.31
N LEU A 190 -0.38 37.33 -1.27
CA LEU A 190 0.84 36.53 -1.29
C LEU A 190 0.65 35.27 -2.13
N ALA A 191 -0.48 34.58 -1.99
CA ALA A 191 -0.82 33.40 -2.80
C ALA A 191 -0.78 33.74 -4.30
N THR A 192 -1.39 34.86 -4.73
CA THR A 192 -1.34 35.29 -6.14
C THR A 192 0.08 35.51 -6.65
N LEU A 193 0.99 36.04 -5.82
CA LEU A 193 2.39 36.23 -6.21
C LEU A 193 3.13 34.90 -6.33
N VAL A 194 2.89 33.98 -5.39
CA VAL A 194 3.48 32.63 -5.42
C VAL A 194 2.97 31.84 -6.62
N ASP A 195 1.67 31.86 -6.90
CA ASP A 195 1.08 31.20 -8.06
C ASP A 195 1.67 31.72 -9.37
N ALA A 196 1.79 33.05 -9.50
CA ALA A 196 2.40 33.67 -10.68
C ALA A 196 3.88 33.26 -10.84
N ALA A 197 4.64 33.24 -9.74
CA ALA A 197 6.04 32.82 -9.76
C ALA A 197 6.21 31.31 -10.04
N GLY A 198 5.20 30.51 -9.71
CA GLY A 198 5.19 29.05 -9.96
C GLY A 198 4.91 28.67 -11.41
N THR A 199 4.40 29.60 -12.24
CA THR A 199 4.14 29.31 -13.66
C THR A 199 5.45 29.07 -14.43
N GLY A 200 5.62 27.86 -14.97
CA GLY A 200 6.80 27.50 -15.77
C GLY A 200 8.01 27.03 -14.96
N LEU A 201 7.84 26.66 -13.69
CA LEU A 201 8.87 25.92 -12.96
C LEU A 201 9.04 24.53 -13.59
N GLU A 202 10.23 24.24 -14.08
CA GLU A 202 10.61 22.88 -14.44
C GLU A 202 10.61 22.00 -13.19
N PRO A 203 10.16 20.73 -13.29
CA PRO A 203 10.25 19.81 -12.18
C PRO A 203 11.71 19.67 -11.76
N ALA A 204 11.99 20.00 -10.50
CA ALA A 204 13.32 19.83 -9.94
C ALA A 204 13.73 18.34 -9.99
N ASP A 205 15.05 18.09 -10.10
CA ASP A 205 15.58 16.74 -9.90
C ASP A 205 15.10 16.21 -8.56
N ALA A 206 14.42 15.06 -8.61
CA ALA A 206 13.72 14.53 -7.45
C ALA A 206 14.74 14.15 -6.36
N ASP A 207 14.59 14.73 -5.18
CA ASP A 207 15.44 14.43 -4.04
C ASP A 207 15.36 12.93 -3.67
N PRO A 208 16.47 12.27 -3.30
CA PRO A 208 16.46 10.84 -2.99
C PRO A 208 15.45 10.43 -1.91
N HIS A 209 15.22 11.26 -0.89
CA HIS A 209 14.23 10.99 0.14
C HIS A 209 12.81 11.19 -0.37
N GLU A 210 12.55 12.20 -1.21
CA GLU A 210 11.26 12.36 -1.90
C GLU A 210 10.95 11.17 -2.81
N GLN A 211 11.94 10.66 -3.54
CA GLN A 211 11.79 9.44 -4.33
C GLN A 211 11.48 8.22 -3.44
N ALA A 212 12.19 8.08 -2.32
CA ALA A 212 12.01 6.96 -1.41
C ALA A 212 10.61 6.92 -0.77
N LEU A 213 9.98 8.10 -0.58
CA LEU A 213 8.65 8.30 -0.02
C LEU A 213 7.50 8.13 -1.03
N GLN A 214 7.79 7.82 -2.30
CA GLN A 214 6.75 7.56 -3.28
C GLN A 214 5.88 6.35 -2.90
N VAL A 215 4.59 6.45 -3.20
CA VAL A 215 3.61 5.41 -2.87
C VAL A 215 3.85 4.15 -3.68
N LEU A 216 4.16 3.04 -3.01
CA LEU A 216 4.15 1.73 -3.63
C LEU A 216 2.72 1.34 -4.09
N PRO A 217 2.53 0.94 -5.36
CA PRO A 217 1.24 0.45 -5.82
C PRO A 217 0.90 -0.89 -5.15
N ALA A 218 -0.41 -1.15 -5.04
CA ALA A 218 -0.89 -2.49 -4.67
C ALA A 218 -0.56 -3.50 -5.77
N VAL A 219 -0.38 -4.75 -5.38
CA VAL A 219 -0.23 -5.87 -6.32
C VAL A 219 -1.42 -6.80 -6.30
N ALA A 220 -1.41 -7.73 -7.26
CA ALA A 220 -2.23 -8.93 -7.22
C ALA A 220 -2.20 -9.58 -5.83
N TYR A 221 -3.32 -10.20 -5.45
CA TYR A 221 -3.55 -10.90 -4.19
C TYR A 221 -3.79 -10.03 -2.95
N GLU A 222 -3.42 -8.75 -2.95
CA GLU A 222 -3.71 -7.85 -1.82
C GLU A 222 -5.22 -7.54 -1.71
N LEU A 223 -5.73 -7.54 -0.47
CA LEU A 223 -7.08 -7.03 -0.20
C LEU A 223 -7.08 -5.50 -0.31
N THR A 224 -8.03 -4.95 -1.05
CA THR A 224 -8.18 -3.51 -1.25
C THR A 224 -9.62 -3.06 -0.98
N GLY A 225 -9.84 -1.76 -0.80
CA GLY A 225 -11.18 -1.20 -0.64
C GLY A 225 -11.85 -1.59 0.69
N GLN A 226 -13.15 -1.90 0.64
CA GLN A 226 -13.98 -2.14 1.83
C GLN A 226 -13.57 -3.42 2.60
N GLU A 227 -13.02 -4.42 1.92
CA GLU A 227 -12.57 -5.65 2.58
C GLU A 227 -11.38 -5.42 3.50
N ALA A 228 -10.56 -4.40 3.21
CA ALA A 228 -9.39 -4.02 4.00
C ALA A 228 -9.70 -2.95 5.06
N SER A 229 -10.91 -2.37 5.10
CA SER A 229 -11.18 -1.18 5.92
C SER A 229 -11.66 -1.49 7.34
N SER A 230 -12.42 -2.56 7.56
CA SER A 230 -13.05 -2.85 8.87
C SER A 230 -12.13 -3.63 9.83
N PRO A 231 -11.63 -3.02 10.92
CA PRO A 231 -10.71 -3.70 11.85
C PRO A 231 -11.36 -4.90 12.54
N THR A 232 -12.62 -4.77 12.95
CA THR A 232 -13.38 -5.83 13.61
C THR A 232 -13.57 -7.06 12.71
N MET A 233 -13.85 -6.84 11.43
CA MET A 233 -13.99 -7.93 10.47
C MET A 233 -12.67 -8.64 10.20
N LEU A 234 -11.58 -7.88 10.06
CA LEU A 234 -10.23 -8.43 9.87
C LEU A 234 -9.80 -9.27 11.09
N ALA A 235 -10.04 -8.77 12.31
CA ALA A 235 -9.73 -9.49 13.55
C ALA A 235 -10.53 -10.79 13.68
N ARG A 236 -11.84 -10.75 13.39
CA ARG A 236 -12.69 -11.94 13.39
C ARG A 236 -12.23 -12.96 12.34
N LYS A 237 -11.91 -12.51 11.12
CA LYS A 237 -11.39 -13.38 10.06
C LYS A 237 -10.07 -14.03 10.48
N ARG A 238 -9.14 -13.26 11.06
CA ARG A 238 -7.88 -13.78 11.59
C ARG A 238 -8.10 -14.87 12.63
N ALA A 239 -8.96 -14.62 13.63
CA ALA A 239 -9.26 -15.59 14.68
C ALA A 239 -9.82 -16.91 14.12
N ASN A 240 -10.77 -16.82 13.17
CA ASN A 240 -11.34 -18.01 12.53
C ASN A 240 -10.28 -18.81 11.74
N LEU A 241 -9.38 -18.12 11.02
CA LEU A 241 -8.34 -18.77 10.23
C LEU A 241 -7.29 -19.46 11.11
N LEU A 242 -6.92 -18.85 12.23
CA LEU A 242 -6.00 -19.46 13.19
C LEU A 242 -6.61 -20.72 13.82
N ALA A 243 -7.87 -20.66 14.26
CA ALA A 243 -8.57 -21.83 14.79
C ALA A 243 -8.63 -22.98 13.75
N LEU A 244 -8.91 -22.66 12.49
CA LEU A 244 -8.95 -23.66 11.42
C LEU A 244 -7.58 -24.30 11.13
N LEU A 245 -6.49 -23.54 11.24
CA LEU A 245 -5.14 -24.09 11.13
C LEU A 245 -4.76 -24.96 12.33
N GLU A 246 -5.17 -24.58 13.54
CA GLU A 246 -4.97 -25.40 14.74
C GLU A 246 -5.71 -26.74 14.64
N GLU A 247 -6.99 -26.73 14.23
CA GLU A 247 -7.77 -27.94 14.01
C GLU A 247 -7.12 -28.88 12.97
N LYS A 248 -6.65 -28.32 11.85
CA LYS A 248 -5.95 -29.10 10.81
C LYS A 248 -4.60 -29.65 11.25
N GLY A 249 -3.84 -28.88 12.05
CA GLY A 249 -2.55 -29.31 12.61
C GLY A 249 -2.69 -30.48 13.60
N VAL A 250 -3.78 -30.51 14.37
CA VAL A 250 -4.11 -31.63 15.28
C VAL A 250 -4.50 -32.87 14.49
N GLN A 251 -5.26 -32.74 13.39
CA GLN A 251 -5.67 -33.87 12.55
C GLN A 251 -4.52 -34.55 11.79
N HIS A 252 -3.42 -33.85 11.50
CA HIS A 252 -2.25 -34.42 10.83
C HIS A 252 -1.22 -35.05 11.80
N SER A 253 -1.39 -34.83 13.11
CA SER A 253 -0.48 -35.33 14.15
C SER A 253 -1.02 -36.55 14.92
N ALA A 254 -2.23 -37.00 14.60
CA ALA A 254 -2.95 -38.11 15.23
C ALA A 254 -3.10 -39.29 14.27
#